data_AF-A0A7K5Y697-F1
#
_entry.id   AF-A0A7K5Y697-F1
#
_cell.length_a   1.000
_cell.length_b   1.000
_cell.length_c   1.000
_cell.angle_alpha   90.00
_cell.angle_beta   90.00
_cell.angle_gamma   90.00
#
_symmetry.space_group_name_H-M   'P 1'
#
loop_
_entity.id
_entity.type
_entity.pdbx_description
1 polymer ?
#
loop_
_entity_poly.entity_id
_entity_poly.type
_entity_poly.pdbx_seq_one_letter_code
_entity_poly.pdbx_strand_id
1 'polypeptide(L)'
;LQLGAHSLEKKTHMVSHRHGMAVTKTLQEGKAEPQRWSFFYGWDELQGLLPEGASLLLLRVLACQQTVPPGLVFPTINTEGHLCSSSY
;
A
#
# COMPACT_ATOMS: atom_id res chain seq x y z
N LEU A 1 7.13 7.45 -25.83
CA LEU A 1 6.17 7.61 -24.71
C LEU A 1 6.59 8.86 -23.93
N GLN A 2 5.94 9.99 -24.16
CA GLN A 2 6.11 11.15 -23.29
C GLN A 2 5.26 10.88 -22.04
N LEU A 3 5.89 10.47 -20.94
CA LEU A 3 5.25 10.57 -19.63
C LEU A 3 5.19 12.06 -19.30
N GLY A 4 4.07 12.71 -19.62
CA GLY A 4 3.76 14.01 -19.04
C GLY A 4 3.85 13.87 -17.53
N ALA A 5 4.71 14.66 -16.89
CA ALA A 5 4.84 14.67 -15.44
C ALA A 5 3.57 15.27 -14.82
N HIS A 6 2.47 14.52 -14.84
CA HIS A 6 1.28 14.84 -14.10
C HIS A 6 1.56 14.50 -12.64
N SER A 7 1.32 15.47 -11.75
CA SER A 7 1.44 15.23 -10.31
C SER A 7 0.49 14.09 -9.92
N LEU A 8 1.04 13.03 -9.35
CA LEU A 8 0.28 11.90 -8.83
C LEU A 8 0.31 11.95 -7.31
N GLU A 9 -0.84 12.18 -6.69
CA GLU A 9 -0.99 12.08 -5.25
C GLU A 9 -1.82 10.84 -4.90
N LYS A 10 -1.21 9.92 -4.14
CA LYS A 10 -1.88 8.75 -3.57
C LYS A 10 -1.90 8.91 -2.05
N LYS A 11 -3.09 8.95 -1.46
CA LYS A 11 -3.27 9.03 -0.01
C LYS A 11 -4.07 7.83 0.47
N THR A 12 -3.59 7.19 1.52
CA THR A 12 -4.30 6.10 2.21
C THR A 12 -4.55 6.53 3.64
N HIS A 13 -5.81 6.57 4.04
CA HIS A 13 -6.24 6.85 5.39
C HIS A 13 -6.72 5.56 6.03
N MET A 14 -6.18 5.22 7.20
CA MET A 14 -6.50 3.97 7.91
C MET A 14 -6.97 4.31 9.32
N VAL A 15 -8.13 3.79 9.72
CA VAL A 15 -8.74 4.02 11.03
C VAL A 15 -9.01 2.68 11.68
N SER A 16 -8.43 2.50 12.87
CA SER A 16 -8.66 1.32 13.70
C SER A 16 -10.03 1.41 14.40
N HIS A 17 -10.77 0.30 14.39
CA HIS A 17 -12.05 0.11 15.05
C HIS A 17 -12.03 -1.18 15.88
N ARG A 18 -13.04 -1.39 16.73
CA ARG A 18 -13.12 -2.58 17.60
C ARG A 18 -13.00 -3.91 16.84
N HIS A 19 -13.58 -4.00 15.64
CA HIS A 19 -13.68 -5.25 14.88
C HIS A 19 -12.77 -5.31 13.65
N GLY A 20 -11.94 -4.29 13.41
CA GLY A 20 -11.11 -4.24 12.21
C GLY A 20 -10.63 -2.84 11.88
N MET A 21 -10.27 -2.64 10.62
CA MET A 21 -9.74 -1.38 10.11
C MET A 21 -10.55 -0.88 8.92
N ALA A 22 -10.99 0.37 8.99
CA ALA A 22 -11.55 1.08 7.84
C ALA A 22 -10.41 1.76 7.08
N VAL A 23 -10.38 1.57 5.76
CA VAL A 23 -9.33 2.10 4.88
C VAL A 23 -9.98 2.91 3.76
N THR A 24 -9.53 4.14 3.57
CA THR A 24 -9.93 4.99 2.45
C THR A 24 -8.70 5.32 1.62
N LYS A 25 -8.73 5.00 0.32
CA LYS A 25 -7.69 5.36 -0.64
C LYS A 25 -8.20 6.48 -1.54
N THR A 26 -7.38 7.49 -1.77
CA THR A 26 -7.65 8.54 -2.75
C THR A 26 -6.48 8.66 -3.72
N LEU A 27 -6.79 8.78 -5.01
CA LEU A 27 -5.83 8.99 -6.09
C LEU A 27 -6.22 10.26 -6.84
N GLN A 28 -5.29 11.21 -6.92
CA GLN A 28 -5.44 12.43 -7.72
C GLN A 28 -4.33 12.47 -8.76
N GLU A 29 -4.73 12.50 -10.03
CA GLU A 29 -3.82 12.58 -11.17
C GLU A 29 -3.99 13.94 -11.88
N GLY A 30 -3.02 14.82 -11.71
CA GLY A 30 -3.06 16.17 -12.26
C GLY A 30 -4.31 16.95 -11.81
N LYS A 31 -5.14 17.36 -12.78
CA LYS A 31 -6.40 18.08 -12.55
C LYS A 31 -7.64 17.19 -12.72
N ALA A 32 -7.47 15.88 -12.86
CA ALA A 32 -8.60 14.96 -12.94
C ALA A 32 -9.37 14.90 -11.61
N GLU A 33 -10.63 14.51 -11.69
CA GLU A 33 -11.44 14.28 -10.49
C GLU A 33 -10.81 13.20 -9.60
N PRO A 34 -10.67 13.42 -8.28
CA PRO A 34 -10.08 12.46 -7.38
C PRO A 34 -10.88 11.15 -7.33
N GLN A 35 -10.21 10.03 -7.56
CA GLN A 35 -10.80 8.71 -7.37
C GLN A 35 -10.71 8.33 -5.88
N ARG A 36 -11.78 7.77 -5.33
CA ARG A 36 -11.87 7.35 -3.93
C ARG A 36 -12.43 5.94 -3.81
N TRP A 37 -11.77 5.13 -2.99
CA TRP A 37 -12.25 3.80 -2.62
C TRP A 37 -12.24 3.65 -1.10
N SER A 38 -13.21 2.89 -0.59
CA SER A 38 -13.33 2.60 0.84
C SER A 38 -13.50 1.11 1.07
N PHE A 39 -12.77 0.59 2.06
CA PHE A 39 -12.70 -0.82 2.39
C PHE A 39 -12.78 -1.01 3.90
N PHE A 40 -13.17 -2.20 4.33
CA PHE A 40 -13.11 -2.62 5.71
C PHE A 40 -12.48 -4.01 5.76
N TYR A 41 -11.57 -4.21 6.70
CA TYR A 41 -10.91 -5.50 6.91
C TYR A 41 -11.04 -5.90 8.37
N GLY A 42 -11.38 -7.16 8.63
CA GLY A 42 -11.31 -7.78 9.95
C GLY A 42 -9.87 -7.87 10.47
N TRP A 43 -9.71 -7.99 11.78
CA TRP A 43 -8.37 -8.13 12.38
C TRP A 43 -7.68 -9.44 12.00
N ASP A 44 -8.46 -10.49 11.79
CA ASP A 44 -8.02 -11.79 11.27
C ASP A 44 -7.47 -11.66 9.84
N GLU A 45 -8.13 -10.87 8.98
CA GLU A 45 -7.67 -10.60 7.61
C GLU A 45 -6.36 -9.79 7.59
N LEU A 46 -6.17 -8.89 8.56
CA LEU A 46 -5.01 -8.00 8.64
C LEU A 46 -3.79 -8.64 9.31
N GLN A 47 -3.87 -9.89 9.74
CA GLN A 47 -2.78 -10.55 10.44
C GLN A 47 -1.52 -10.60 9.56
N GLY A 48 -0.44 -9.98 10.04
CA GLY A 48 0.84 -9.92 9.31
C GLY A 48 0.92 -8.86 8.22
N LEU A 49 -0.13 -8.06 8.01
CA LEU A 49 -0.08 -6.93 7.07
C LEU A 49 0.87 -5.84 7.60
N LEU A 50 1.80 -5.42 6.75
CA LEU A 50 2.64 -4.26 6.98
C LEU A 50 2.19 -3.11 6.06
N PRO A 51 2.12 -1.86 6.56
CA PRO A 51 1.89 -0.71 5.70
C PRO A 51 2.95 -0.62 4.58
N GLU A 52 2.53 -0.21 3.38
CA GLU A 52 3.39 -0.12 2.18
C GLU A 52 4.72 0.62 2.46
N GLY A 53 4.67 1.73 3.21
CA GLY A 53 5.87 2.48 3.59
C GLY A 53 6.83 1.72 4.53
N ALA A 54 6.31 0.86 5.41
CA ALA A 54 7.13 0.04 6.29
C ALA A 54 7.82 -1.09 5.50
N SER A 55 7.12 -1.72 4.56
CA SER A 55 7.69 -2.73 3.65
C SER A 55 8.84 -2.15 2.82
N LEU A 56 8.65 -0.94 2.26
CA LEU A 56 9.72 -0.24 1.51
C LEU A 56 10.91 0.15 2.39
N LEU A 57 10.66 0.58 3.63
CA LEU A 57 11.74 0.88 4.59
C LEU A 57 12.55 -0.38 4.91
N LEU A 58 11.86 -1.50 5.22
CA LEU A 58 12.52 -2.77 5.51
C LEU A 58 13.31 -3.28 4.30
N LEU A 59 12.74 -3.21 3.10
CA LEU A 59 13.43 -3.55 1.86
C LEU A 59 14.72 -2.72 1.69
N ARG A 60 14.66 -1.41 1.94
CA ARG A 60 15.85 -0.55 1.89
C ARG A 60 16.91 -0.97 2.91
N VAL A 61 16.49 -1.27 4.15
CA VAL A 61 17.40 -1.72 5.20
C VAL A 61 18.09 -3.04 4.82
N LEU A 62 17.34 -4.00 4.27
CA LEU A 62 17.88 -5.28 3.78
C LEU A 62 18.83 -5.07 2.58
N ALA A 63 18.49 -4.17 1.66
CA ALA A 63 19.33 -3.84 0.51
C ALA A 63 20.65 -3.19 0.95
N CYS A 64 20.61 -2.24 1.89
CA CYS A 64 21.82 -1.62 2.45
C CYS A 64 22.73 -2.63 3.16
N GLN A 65 22.14 -3.66 3.77
CA GLN A 65 22.88 -4.74 4.42
C GLN A 65 23.31 -5.85 3.46
N GLN A 66 22.87 -5.81 2.19
CA GLN A 66 23.08 -6.87 1.21
C GLN A 66 22.51 -8.23 1.65
N THR A 67 21.38 -8.22 2.35
CA THR A 67 20.72 -9.39 2.94
C THR A 67 19.29 -9.60 2.43
N VAL A 68 18.95 -9.04 1.27
CA VAL A 68 17.62 -9.23 0.65
C VAL A 68 17.47 -10.72 0.28
N PRO A 69 16.49 -11.44 0.85
CA PRO A 69 16.26 -12.83 0.52
C PRO A 69 15.75 -12.99 -0.92
N PRO A 70 16.14 -14.06 -1.64
CA PRO A 70 15.54 -14.36 -2.92
C PRO A 70 14.04 -14.66 -2.76
N GLY A 71 13.20 -14.02 -3.58
CA GLY A 71 11.75 -14.22 -3.54
C GLY A 71 11.05 -13.56 -2.35
N LEU A 72 11.63 -12.49 -1.78
CA LEU A 72 11.00 -11.72 -0.71
C LEU A 72 9.63 -11.18 -1.16
N VAL A 73 8.61 -11.46 -0.36
CA VAL A 73 7.22 -11.03 -0.58
C VAL A 73 6.69 -10.31 0.65
N PHE A 74 6.04 -9.17 0.43
CA PHE A 74 5.37 -8.41 1.47
C PHE A 74 3.86 -8.39 1.24
N PRO A 75 3.04 -8.63 2.28
CA PRO A 75 1.62 -8.35 2.23
C PRO A 75 1.35 -6.87 1.88
N THR A 76 0.34 -6.61 1.05
CA THR A 76 -0.02 -5.27 0.60
C THR A 76 -1.52 -5.18 0.30
N ILE A 77 -1.99 -3.98 -0.05
CA ILE A 77 -3.35 -3.69 -0.50
C ILE A 77 -3.28 -3.16 -1.93
N ASN A 78 -3.84 -3.90 -2.91
CA ASN A 78 -3.85 -3.47 -4.31
C ASN A 78 -4.72 -2.23 -4.55
N THR A 79 -4.79 -1.75 -5.79
CA THR A 79 -5.59 -0.59 -6.18
C THR A 79 -7.08 -0.79 -5.90
N GLU A 80 -7.58 -2.01 -6.02
CA GLU A 80 -8.98 -2.39 -5.80
C GLU A 80 -9.32 -2.64 -4.31
N GLY A 81 -8.34 -2.58 -3.42
CA GLY A 81 -8.53 -2.85 -1.98
C GLY A 81 -8.60 -4.32 -1.61
N HIS A 82 -8.03 -5.20 -2.43
CA HIS A 82 -7.83 -6.59 -2.05
C HIS A 82 -6.49 -6.74 -1.33
N LEU A 83 -6.47 -7.55 -0.28
CA LEU A 83 -5.25 -8.01 0.38
C LEU A 83 -4.51 -8.95 -0.57
N CYS A 84 -3.25 -8.65 -0.86
CA CYS A 84 -2.40 -9.45 -1.75
C CYS A 84 -0.93 -9.34 -1.33
N SER A 85 -0.01 -9.71 -2.23
CA SER A 85 1.44 -9.65 -2.00
C SER A 85 2.16 -8.88 -3.08
N SER A 86 3.24 -8.18 -2.70
CA SER A 86 4.21 -7.58 -3.62
C SER A 86 5.56 -8.27 -3.50
N SER A 87 6.11 -8.67 -4.64
CA SER A 87 7.50 -9.11 -4.79
C SER A 87 8.38 -7.94 -5.24
N TYR A 88 9.62 -7.90 -4.77
CA TYR A 88 10.60 -6.85 -5.09
C TYR A 88 11.87 -7.43 -5.70
#